data_AF-A0A0S2SE24-F1
#
_entry.id   AF-A0A0S2SE24-F1
#
_cell.length_a   1.000
_cell.length_b   1.000
_cell.length_c   1.000
_cell.angle_alpha   90.00
_cell.angle_beta   90.00
_cell.angle_gamma   90.00
#
_symmetry.space_group_name_H-M   'P 1'
#
loop_
_entity.id
_entity.type
_entity.pdbx_description
1 polymer ?
#
loop_
_entity_poly.entity_id
_entity_poly.type
_entity_poly.pdbx_seq_one_letter_code
_entity_poly.pdbx_strand_id
1 'polypeptide(L)'
;MLGLDAIFANELAVEDGKLTGLVSGPIADATVKAEVLTRLGEQYGVVRSQRVAVGDGANDLKMMAAAGLGIAIHAKPVVRAQAAASIEHHDLDGVLSLLQASGAALLRWDR
;
A
#
# COMPACT_ATOMS: atom_id res chain seq x y z
N MET A 1 19.26 6.64 2.09
CA MET A 1 17.84 6.90 1.76
C MET A 1 17.37 5.77 0.84
N LEU A 2 16.12 5.29 0.97
CA LEU A 2 15.65 4.03 0.37
C LEU A 2 15.39 4.07 -1.15
N GLY A 3 15.59 5.20 -1.83
CA GLY A 3 15.35 5.32 -3.27
C GLY A 3 13.86 5.29 -3.66
N LEU A 4 12.97 5.79 -2.80
CA LEU A 4 11.53 5.85 -3.07
C LEU A 4 11.20 6.93 -4.11
N ASP A 5 10.35 6.61 -5.08
CA ASP A 5 9.91 7.55 -6.12
C ASP A 5 8.92 8.60 -5.61
N ALA A 6 8.13 8.26 -4.58
CA ALA A 6 7.15 9.17 -3.99
C ALA A 6 6.90 8.87 -2.51
N ILE A 7 6.63 9.94 -1.74
CA ILE A 7 6.31 9.86 -0.30
C ILE A 7 5.10 10.76 -0.05
N PHE A 8 4.09 10.22 0.63
CA PHE A 8 2.92 10.97 1.09
C PHE A 8 2.68 10.64 2.56
N ALA A 9 2.65 11.67 3.39
CA ALA A 9 2.47 11.55 4.83
C ALA A 9 1.81 12.81 5.38
N ASN A 10 1.30 12.71 6.61
CA ASN A 10 0.90 13.90 7.37
C ASN A 10 2.14 14.75 7.66
N GLU A 11 1.98 16.05 7.54
CA GLU A 11 2.98 17.02 7.97
C GLU A 11 2.60 17.54 9.36
N LEU A 12 3.54 17.56 10.31
CA LEU A 12 3.28 18.08 11.64
C LEU A 12 3.47 19.59 11.66
N ALA A 13 2.51 20.33 12.20
CA ALA A 13 2.64 21.78 12.30
C ALA A 13 3.69 22.15 13.36
N VAL A 14 4.57 23.08 13.00
CA VAL A 14 5.67 23.58 13.84
C VAL A 14 5.56 25.08 13.97
N GLU A 15 5.64 25.58 15.20
CA GLU A 15 5.71 27.01 15.52
C GLU A 15 6.85 27.22 16.52
N ASP A 16 7.71 28.20 16.26
CA ASP A 16 8.91 28.49 17.07
C ASP A 16 9.78 27.26 17.38
N GLY A 17 9.91 26.35 16.39
CA GLY A 17 10.69 25.12 16.53
C GLY A 17 10.06 24.05 17.43
N LYS A 18 8.79 24.20 17.81
CA LYS A 18 8.04 23.24 18.64
C LYS A 18 6.82 22.69 17.89
N LEU A 19 6.50 21.42 18.17
CA LEU A 19 5.28 20.79 17.67
C LEU A 19 4.06 21.45 18.32
N THR A 20 3.10 21.89 17.51
CA THR A 20 1.85 22.49 18.01
C THR A 20 0.84 21.44 18.45
N GLY A 21 1.06 20.17 18.10
CA GLY A 21 0.10 19.07 18.26
C GLY A 21 -0.94 18.99 17.14
N LEU A 22 -0.84 19.85 16.13
CA LEU A 22 -1.71 19.86 14.95
C LEU A 22 -1.01 19.26 13.72
N VAL A 23 -1.82 18.83 12.76
CA VAL A 23 -1.38 18.39 11.44
C VAL A 23 -1.57 19.55 10.46
N SER A 24 -0.56 19.81 9.64
CA SER A 24 -0.61 20.77 8.54
C SER A 24 -1.12 20.10 7.27
N GLY A 25 -1.99 20.80 6.54
CA GLY A 25 -2.48 20.34 5.25
C GLY A 25 -3.48 19.16 5.33
N PRO A 26 -3.69 18.45 4.22
CA PRO A 26 -4.64 17.34 4.16
C PRO A 26 -4.14 16.12 4.96
N ILE A 27 -5.07 15.48 5.67
CA ILE A 27 -4.79 14.28 6.47
C ILE A 27 -4.72 13.05 5.55
N ALA A 28 -3.63 12.29 5.63
CA ALA A 28 -3.42 11.00 4.97
C ALA A 28 -4.29 9.89 5.56
N ASP A 29 -5.61 10.07 5.47
CA ASP A 29 -6.60 9.09 5.88
C ASP A 29 -6.76 7.95 4.85
N ALA A 30 -7.69 7.04 5.11
CA ALA A 30 -7.93 5.89 4.24
C ALA A 30 -8.34 6.29 2.81
N THR A 31 -9.09 7.38 2.66
CA THR A 31 -9.55 7.88 1.35
C THR A 31 -8.36 8.47 0.59
N VAL A 32 -7.58 9.33 1.25
CA VAL A 32 -6.40 9.96 0.67
C VAL A 32 -5.37 8.92 0.24
N LYS A 33 -5.16 7.84 1.01
CA LYS A 33 -4.26 6.74 0.59
C LYS A 33 -4.71 6.09 -0.72
N ALA A 34 -6.01 5.85 -0.90
CA ALA A 34 -6.55 5.26 -2.13
C ALA A 34 -6.44 6.21 -3.33
N GLU A 35 -6.72 7.49 -3.11
CA GLU A 35 -6.56 8.55 -4.12
C GLU A 35 -5.10 8.70 -4.55
N VAL A 36 -4.17 8.71 -3.59
CA VAL A 36 -2.72 8.78 -3.86
C VAL A 36 -2.27 7.59 -4.71
N LEU A 37 -2.66 6.36 -4.35
CA LEU A 37 -2.32 5.18 -5.15
C LEU A 37 -2.86 5.29 -6.58
N THR A 38 -4.10 5.77 -6.72
CA THR A 38 -4.74 5.93 -8.04
C THR A 38 -4.01 6.96 -8.88
N ARG A 39 -3.76 8.14 -8.31
CA ARG A 39 -3.03 9.25 -8.94
C ARG A 39 -1.62 8.86 -9.33
N LEU A 40 -0.87 8.17 -8.46
CA LEU A 40 0.47 7.69 -8.79
C LEU A 40 0.44 6.68 -9.94
N GLY A 41 -0.54 5.78 -9.94
CA GLY A 41 -0.73 4.85 -11.04
C GLY A 41 -1.01 5.56 -12.37
N GLU A 42 -1.80 6.63 -12.37
CA GLU A 42 -2.03 7.47 -13.56
C GLU A 42 -0.75 8.20 -13.99
N GLN A 43 -0.06 8.82 -13.03
CA GLN A 43 1.18 9.57 -13.27
C GLN A 43 2.29 8.69 -13.87
N TYR A 44 2.41 7.45 -13.40
CA TYR A 44 3.43 6.49 -13.87
C TYR A 44 2.95 5.58 -15.01
N GLY A 45 1.71 5.75 -15.50
CA GLY A 45 1.15 4.90 -16.54
C GLY A 45 0.94 3.44 -16.13
N VAL A 46 0.83 3.16 -14.83
CA VAL A 46 0.60 1.82 -14.28
C VAL A 46 -0.90 1.59 -14.11
N VAL A 47 -1.46 0.66 -14.89
CA VAL A 47 -2.88 0.31 -14.81
C VAL A 47 -3.23 -0.36 -13.48
N ARG A 48 -4.50 -0.27 -13.04
CA ARG A 48 -4.94 -0.80 -11.74
C ARG A 48 -4.52 -2.24 -11.50
N SER A 49 -4.64 -3.12 -12.49
CA SER A 49 -4.30 -4.55 -12.38
C SER A 49 -2.81 -4.81 -12.07
N GLN A 50 -1.94 -3.84 -12.29
CA GLN A 50 -0.50 -3.92 -12.00
C GLN A 50 -0.11 -3.21 -10.69
N ARG A 51 -1.07 -2.62 -9.96
CA ARG A 51 -0.82 -1.93 -8.69
C ARG A 51 -0.92 -2.90 -7.53
N VAL A 52 0.06 -2.84 -6.64
CA VAL A 52 0.07 -3.60 -5.39
C VAL A 52 0.09 -2.63 -4.21
N ALA A 53 -0.75 -2.91 -3.22
CA ALA A 53 -0.81 -2.15 -1.98
C ALA A 53 -0.61 -3.09 -0.79
N VAL A 54 0.27 -2.70 0.14
CA VAL A 54 0.59 -3.47 1.34
C VAL A 54 0.24 -2.62 2.57
N GLY A 55 -0.44 -3.20 3.55
CA GLY A 55 -0.81 -2.51 4.80
C GLY A 55 -1.18 -3.47 5.92
N ASP A 56 -1.24 -2.95 7.15
CA ASP A 56 -1.54 -3.73 8.36
C ASP A 56 -2.83 -3.27 9.05
N GLY A 57 -3.27 -2.04 8.76
CA GLY A 57 -4.36 -1.36 9.45
C GLY A 57 -5.66 -1.29 8.67
N ALA A 58 -6.75 -1.02 9.40
CA ALA A 58 -8.06 -0.77 8.79
C ALA A 58 -8.09 0.51 7.94
N ASN A 59 -7.20 1.45 8.21
CA ASN A 59 -6.99 2.66 7.40
C ASN A 59 -6.39 2.34 6.02
N ASP A 60 -5.80 1.16 5.81
CA ASP A 60 -5.24 0.76 4.51
C ASP A 60 -6.26 0.03 3.62
N LEU A 61 -7.41 -0.38 4.16
CA LEU A 61 -8.41 -1.19 3.43
C LEU A 61 -8.90 -0.53 2.14
N LYS A 62 -9.13 0.79 2.14
CA LYS A 62 -9.51 1.52 0.93
C LYS A 62 -8.38 1.54 -0.11
N MET A 63 -7.13 1.72 0.33
CA MET A 63 -5.96 1.68 -0.56
C MET A 63 -5.76 0.27 -1.14
N MET A 64 -5.89 -0.77 -0.31
CA MET A 64 -5.81 -2.16 -0.75
C MET A 64 -6.91 -2.53 -1.75
N ALA A 65 -8.15 -2.06 -1.54
CA ALA A 65 -9.25 -2.26 -2.48
C ALA A 65 -9.04 -1.51 -3.81
N ALA A 66 -8.38 -0.36 -3.78
CA ALA A 66 -8.04 0.41 -5.00
C ALA A 66 -6.94 -0.26 -5.84
N ALA A 67 -6.09 -1.10 -5.24
CA ALA A 67 -5.04 -1.85 -5.93
C ALA A 67 -5.59 -3.04 -6.74
N GLY A 68 -4.79 -3.56 -7.67
CA GLY A 68 -5.04 -4.85 -8.32
C GLY A 68 -4.81 -6.01 -7.35
N LEU A 69 -3.83 -5.88 -6.45
CA LEU A 69 -3.53 -6.81 -5.37
C LEU A 69 -3.34 -6.05 -4.05
N GLY A 70 -4.26 -6.24 -3.10
CA GLY A 70 -4.14 -5.73 -1.73
C GLY A 70 -3.64 -6.82 -0.79
N ILE A 71 -2.53 -6.56 -0.08
CA ILE A 71 -1.85 -7.51 0.79
C ILE A 71 -1.85 -6.99 2.23
N ALA A 72 -2.47 -7.76 3.12
CA ALA A 72 -2.36 -7.55 4.55
C ALA A 72 -1.02 -8.11 5.06
N ILE A 73 -0.24 -7.32 5.80
CA ILE A 73 0.98 -7.80 6.49
C ILE A 73 0.83 -7.64 8.00
N HIS A 74 1.01 -8.73 8.74
CA HIS A 74 0.88 -8.78 10.22
C HIS A 74 -0.41 -8.11 10.75
N ALA A 75 -1.45 -8.09 9.90
CA ALA A 75 -2.60 -7.24 10.10
C ALA A 75 -3.54 -7.78 11.18
N LYS A 76 -4.51 -6.99 11.65
CA LYS A 76 -5.57 -7.48 12.54
C LYS A 76 -6.56 -8.40 11.79
N PRO A 77 -7.27 -9.33 12.44
CA PRO A 77 -8.19 -10.26 11.77
C PRO A 77 -9.21 -9.59 10.82
N VAL A 78 -9.75 -8.44 11.22
CA VAL A 78 -10.70 -7.66 10.40
C VAL A 78 -10.09 -7.16 9.09
N VAL A 79 -8.78 -6.89 9.08
CA VAL A 79 -8.05 -6.42 7.89
C VAL A 79 -7.72 -7.61 6.99
N ARG A 80 -7.26 -8.72 7.58
CA ARG A 80 -6.97 -9.96 6.85
C ARG A 80 -8.18 -10.50 6.10
N ALA A 81 -9.35 -10.46 6.72
CA ALA A 81 -10.59 -10.93 6.12
C ALA A 81 -11.04 -10.13 4.88
N GLN A 82 -10.51 -8.91 4.69
CA GLN A 82 -10.88 -8.01 3.60
C GLN A 82 -9.76 -7.83 2.57
N ALA A 83 -8.51 -8.19 2.89
CA ALA A 83 -7.41 -8.17 1.94
C ALA A 83 -7.45 -9.39 1.02
N ALA A 84 -6.94 -9.24 -0.21
CA ALA A 84 -6.89 -10.33 -1.18
C ALA A 84 -5.85 -11.40 -0.81
N ALA A 85 -4.79 -11.01 -0.12
CA ALA A 85 -3.79 -11.90 0.45
C ALA A 85 -3.36 -11.42 1.84
N SER A 86 -2.83 -12.32 2.66
CA SER A 86 -2.33 -12.02 4.00
C SER A 86 -1.00 -12.72 4.26
N ILE A 87 -0.05 -12.02 4.87
CA ILE A 87 1.25 -12.53 5.29
C ILE A 87 1.35 -12.39 6.81
N GLU A 88 1.39 -13.52 7.51
CA GLU A 88 1.34 -13.56 8.99
C GLU A 88 2.65 -13.94 9.66
N HIS A 89 3.51 -14.68 8.94
CA HIS A 89 4.70 -15.30 9.52
C HIS A 89 6.01 -14.95 8.79
N HIS A 90 5.97 -13.91 7.93
CA HIS A 90 7.11 -13.46 7.14
C HIS A 90 7.14 -11.93 7.11
N ASP A 91 8.32 -11.37 6.80
CA ASP A 91 8.50 -9.94 6.59
C ASP A 91 8.09 -9.52 5.17
N LEU A 92 8.44 -8.29 4.77
CA LEU A 92 8.13 -7.76 3.44
C LEU A 92 8.68 -8.61 2.29
N ASP A 93 9.72 -9.42 2.52
CA ASP A 93 10.21 -10.39 1.54
C ASP A 93 9.15 -11.41 1.12
N GLY A 94 8.17 -11.71 1.98
CA GLY A 94 7.02 -12.55 1.63
C GLY A 94 6.17 -11.97 0.50
N VAL A 95 6.16 -10.64 0.35
CA VAL A 95 5.49 -9.96 -0.77
C VAL A 95 6.17 -10.32 -2.08
N LEU A 96 7.50 -10.36 -2.11
CA LEU A 96 8.26 -10.74 -3.31
C LEU A 96 7.93 -12.17 -3.74
N SER A 97 7.85 -13.11 -2.79
CA SER A 97 7.46 -14.50 -3.06
C SER A 97 6.07 -14.59 -3.70
N LEU A 98 5.10 -13.80 -3.21
CA LEU A 98 3.74 -13.77 -3.77
C LEU A 98 3.73 -13.25 -5.21
N LEU A 99 4.48 -12.18 -5.49
CA LEU A 99 4.59 -11.60 -6.82
C LEU A 99 5.28 -12.55 -7.81
N GLN A 100 6.34 -13.21 -7.39
CA GLN A 100 7.06 -14.20 -8.21
C GLN A 100 6.16 -15.40 -8.56
N ALA A 101 5.41 -15.93 -7.60
CA ALA A 101 4.47 -17.02 -7.83
C ALA A 101 3.37 -16.62 -8.84
N SER A 102 2.85 -15.39 -8.75
CA SER A 102 1.87 -14.87 -9.70
C SER A 102 2.43 -14.76 -11.12
N GLY A 103 3.67 -14.28 -11.27
CA GLY A 103 4.35 -14.21 -12.56
C GLY A 103 4.61 -15.59 -13.18
N ALA A 104 5.00 -16.57 -12.37
CA ALA A 104 5.25 -17.93 -12.83
C ALA A 104 3.99 -18.61 -13.39
N ALA A 105 2.79 -18.27 -12.91
CA ALA A 105 1.53 -18.82 -13.43
C ALA A 105 1.24 -18.44 -14.89
N LEU A 106 1.84 -17.34 -15.38
CA LEU A 106 1.76 -16.93 -16.79
C LEU A 106 2.72 -17.70 -17.70
N LEU A 107 3.76 -18.32 -17.12
CA LEU A 107 4.65 -19.24 -17.81
C LEU A 107 3.97 -20.61 -17.85
N ARG A 108 2.91 -20.73 -18.65
CA ARG A 108 2.32 -22.05 -18.92
C ARG A 108 3.35 -22.91 -19.62
N TRP A 109 3.48 -24.14 -19.14
CA TRP A 109 4.23 -25.17 -19.84
C TRP A 109 3.42 -25.58 -21.07
N ASP A 110 3.59 -24.87 -22.18
CA ASP A 110 3.05 -25.30 -23.47
C ASP A 110 3.87 -26.51 -23.92
N ARG A 111 3.23 -27.68 -23.88
CA ARG A 111 3.74 -28.91 -24.47
C ARG A 111 3.01 -29.17 -25.77
#